data_AF-A0A395RHQ6-F1
#
_entry.id   AF-A0A395RHQ6-F1
#
_cell.length_a   1.000
_cell.length_b   1.000
_cell.length_c   1.000
_cell.angle_alpha   90.00
_cell.angle_beta   90.00
_cell.angle_gamma   90.00
#
_symmetry.space_group_name_H-M   'P 1'
#
loop_
_entity.id
_entity.type
_entity.pdbx_description
1 polymer ?
#
loop_
_entity_poly.entity_id
_entity_poly.type
_entity_poly.pdbx_seq_one_letter_code
_entity_poly.pdbx_strand_id
1 'polypeptide(L)'
;MRFRTELKNIRTFAKLTAALGSLEKIAWLRLSDDTARFTVIPDMGSQVWASLAMDFIFDGYHIQSAEAGNTINLELPLQPLQRALKSALNSISASLRLTKKDGLPVLSMTITTTTSAANPPGAAKPSGTAAGDDPFDDDEMFQPEHLETTLRREHEKIITQDIPVRVLHPETVETIMQPRVREPDVHIQLPPLLQLKAISDRFTKLAMASNSGSNNSSKSPKLELSANMHGGLRLRIATETTDICSVWSNLENPELDPAQLECPVEEHPSTKFREDGPERWATVRVDGKDWSRVLSVGRLEGRVIACFADDHALILYVYVPQYDDATADDSVVTYYVQSYSV
;
A
#
# COMPACT_ATOMS: atom_id res chain seq x y z
N MET A 1 15.87 -23.18 -6.92
CA MET A 1 15.18 -21.98 -7.42
C MET A 1 16.17 -20.82 -7.45
N ARG A 2 16.09 -19.95 -8.44
CA ARG A 2 16.91 -18.74 -8.59
C ARG A 2 15.99 -17.60 -8.99
N PHE A 3 16.15 -16.47 -8.33
CA PHE A 3 15.50 -15.22 -8.70
C PHE A 3 16.54 -14.11 -8.59
N ARG A 4 16.68 -13.30 -9.63
CA ARG A 4 17.51 -12.11 -9.66
C ARG A 4 16.79 -11.04 -10.47
N THR A 5 16.81 -9.81 -10.00
CA THR A 5 16.21 -8.67 -10.72
C THR A 5 16.83 -7.36 -10.26
N GLU A 6 16.73 -6.33 -11.10
CA GLU A 6 16.86 -4.93 -10.69
C GLU A 6 15.47 -4.35 -10.38
N LEU A 7 15.41 -3.34 -9.53
CA LEU A 7 14.16 -2.66 -9.16
C LEU A 7 13.98 -1.42 -10.05
N LYS A 8 12.86 -1.36 -10.76
CA LYS A 8 12.48 -0.21 -11.61
C LYS A 8 11.71 0.83 -10.80
N ASN A 9 10.50 0.46 -10.34
CA ASN A 9 9.58 1.36 -9.65
C ASN A 9 9.66 1.23 -8.11
N ILE A 10 10.82 1.55 -7.53
CA ILE A 10 11.08 1.39 -6.08
C ILE A 10 10.06 2.14 -5.22
N ARG A 11 9.68 3.37 -5.61
CA ARG A 11 8.71 4.19 -4.87
C ARG A 11 7.33 3.53 -4.81
N THR A 12 6.83 3.06 -5.96
CA THR A 12 5.54 2.39 -6.05
C THR A 12 5.57 1.07 -5.30
N PHE A 13 6.66 0.30 -5.42
CA PHE A 13 6.82 -0.95 -4.69
C PHE A 13 6.89 -0.75 -3.18
N ALA A 14 7.56 0.32 -2.71
CA ALA A 14 7.60 0.71 -1.30
C ALA A 14 6.21 1.11 -0.78
N LYS A 15 5.45 1.88 -1.58
CA LYS A 15 4.06 2.26 -1.29
C LYS A 15 3.16 1.01 -1.21
N LEU A 16 3.25 0.09 -2.17
CA LEU A 16 2.49 -1.17 -2.19
C LEU A 16 2.81 -2.03 -0.98
N THR A 17 4.09 -2.33 -0.73
CA THR A 17 4.54 -3.14 0.41
C THR A 17 4.06 -2.55 1.73
N ALA A 18 4.11 -1.22 1.85
CA ALA A 18 3.61 -0.55 3.03
C ALA A 18 2.08 -0.72 3.18
N ALA A 19 1.31 -0.69 2.08
CA ALA A 19 -0.15 -0.78 2.11
C ALA A 19 -0.60 -2.21 2.49
N LEU A 20 0.08 -3.21 1.94
CA LEU A 20 -0.08 -4.60 2.37
C LEU A 20 0.32 -4.76 3.85
N GLY A 21 1.41 -4.10 4.26
CA GLY A 21 1.95 -4.14 5.62
C GLY A 21 1.06 -3.50 6.69
N SER A 22 0.07 -2.68 6.29
CA SER A 22 -0.95 -2.19 7.23
C SER A 22 -2.03 -3.21 7.55
N LEU A 23 -2.25 -4.22 6.69
CA LEU A 23 -3.21 -5.29 6.93
C LEU A 23 -2.59 -6.42 7.74
N GLU A 24 -1.46 -6.94 7.27
CA GLU A 24 -0.74 -8.05 7.87
C GLU A 24 0.78 -7.88 7.82
N LYS A 25 1.47 -8.69 8.63
CA LYS A 25 2.95 -8.65 8.70
C LYS A 25 3.61 -9.49 7.60
N ILE A 26 2.89 -10.48 7.07
CA ILE A 26 3.38 -11.45 6.09
C ILE A 26 2.46 -11.40 4.87
N ALA A 27 3.04 -11.44 3.68
CA ALA A 27 2.31 -11.65 2.43
C ALA A 27 2.84 -12.90 1.74
N TRP A 28 1.99 -13.53 0.95
CA TRP A 28 2.39 -14.55 -0.01
C TRP A 28 2.73 -13.88 -1.34
N LEU A 29 3.92 -14.17 -1.84
CA LEU A 29 4.42 -13.69 -3.12
C LEU A 29 4.57 -14.87 -4.06
N ARG A 30 3.79 -14.86 -5.15
CA ARG A 30 3.94 -15.79 -6.27
C ARG A 30 4.58 -15.05 -7.44
N LEU A 31 5.79 -15.45 -7.79
CA LEU A 31 6.51 -14.97 -8.97
C LEU A 31 6.31 -15.97 -10.11
N SER A 32 6.01 -15.45 -11.29
CA SER A 32 5.94 -16.17 -12.56
C SER A 32 6.73 -15.38 -13.61
N ASP A 33 6.85 -15.90 -14.83
CA ASP A 33 7.54 -15.18 -15.91
C ASP A 33 6.88 -13.82 -16.23
N ASP A 34 5.54 -13.73 -16.16
CA ASP A 34 4.82 -12.53 -16.57
C ASP A 34 4.33 -11.67 -15.39
N THR A 35 3.99 -12.29 -14.26
CA THR A 35 3.31 -11.60 -13.15
C THR A 35 3.93 -11.87 -11.78
N ALA A 36 3.95 -10.83 -10.95
CA ALA A 36 4.19 -10.88 -9.52
C ALA A 36 2.86 -10.71 -8.78
N ARG A 37 2.41 -11.77 -8.10
CA ARG A 37 1.17 -11.76 -7.34
C ARG A 37 1.44 -11.70 -5.84
N PHE A 38 0.88 -10.69 -5.18
CA PHE A 38 0.89 -10.57 -3.72
C PHE A 38 -0.49 -10.92 -3.17
N THR A 39 -0.54 -11.83 -2.21
CA THR A 39 -1.76 -12.21 -1.51
C THR A 39 -1.60 -11.99 -0.02
N VAL A 40 -2.57 -11.34 0.60
CA VAL A 40 -2.65 -11.12 2.05
C VAL A 40 -4.00 -11.61 2.52
N ILE A 41 -3.99 -12.61 3.40
CA ILE A 41 -5.19 -13.17 4.03
C ILE A 41 -4.98 -13.10 5.54
N PRO A 42 -5.53 -12.09 6.24
CA PRO A 42 -5.53 -12.07 7.70
C PRO A 42 -6.47 -13.14 8.26
N ASP A 43 -6.23 -13.54 9.51
CA ASP A 43 -7.18 -14.40 10.25
C ASP A 43 -8.53 -13.71 10.44
N MET A 44 -8.52 -12.39 10.61
CA MET A 44 -9.69 -11.54 10.80
C MET A 44 -9.52 -10.23 10.03
N GLY A 45 -10.44 -9.94 9.12
CA GLY A 45 -10.50 -8.67 8.39
C GLY A 45 -10.45 -8.84 6.88
N SER A 46 -10.04 -7.76 6.21
CA SER A 46 -10.06 -7.67 4.75
C SER A 46 -8.88 -8.38 4.09
N GLN A 47 -9.15 -9.04 2.97
CA GLN A 47 -8.17 -9.82 2.21
C GLN A 47 -7.75 -9.06 0.94
N VAL A 48 -6.54 -9.32 0.42
CA VAL A 48 -5.98 -8.61 -0.74
C VAL A 48 -5.33 -9.53 -1.74
N TRP A 49 -5.59 -9.25 -3.02
CA TRP A 49 -4.89 -9.81 -4.18
C TRP A 49 -4.36 -8.68 -5.05
N ALA A 50 -3.04 -8.56 -5.13
CA ALA A 50 -2.37 -7.65 -6.05
C ALA A 50 -1.75 -8.47 -7.17
N SER A 51 -2.08 -8.17 -8.42
CA SER A 51 -1.44 -8.78 -9.59
C SER A 51 -0.76 -7.69 -10.38
N LEU A 52 0.57 -7.70 -10.41
CA LEU A 52 1.37 -6.70 -11.11
C LEU A 52 2.20 -7.40 -12.20
N ALA A 53 2.38 -6.73 -13.34
CA ALA A 53 3.31 -7.18 -14.35
C ALA A 53 4.74 -7.19 -13.78
N MET A 54 5.56 -8.17 -14.16
CA MET A 54 6.95 -8.21 -13.74
C MET A 54 7.68 -6.93 -14.16
N ASP A 55 7.53 -6.52 -15.42
CA ASP A 55 8.14 -5.32 -16.02
C ASP A 55 7.71 -3.99 -15.36
N PHE A 56 6.64 -4.01 -14.57
CA PHE A 56 6.18 -2.83 -13.82
C PHE A 56 7.06 -2.56 -12.60
N ILE A 57 7.44 -3.61 -11.84
CA ILE A 57 8.23 -3.49 -10.61
C ILE A 57 9.72 -3.73 -10.87
N PHE A 58 10.01 -4.61 -11.81
CA PHE A 58 11.30 -5.25 -12.01
C PHE A 58 11.88 -4.94 -13.39
N ASP A 59 13.21 -4.92 -13.46
CA ASP A 59 13.95 -4.82 -14.71
C ASP A 59 15.02 -5.93 -14.77
N GLY A 60 15.28 -6.45 -15.97
CA GLY A 60 16.25 -7.52 -16.21
C GLY A 60 16.07 -8.75 -15.31
N TYR A 61 14.83 -9.14 -15.02
CA TYR A 61 14.56 -10.25 -14.10
C TYR A 61 14.89 -11.61 -14.73
N HIS A 62 15.29 -12.53 -13.85
CA HIS A 62 15.58 -13.90 -14.20
C HIS A 62 15.00 -14.82 -13.14
N ILE A 63 14.05 -15.66 -13.54
CA ILE A 63 13.39 -16.65 -12.70
C ILE A 63 13.75 -18.04 -13.23
N GLN A 64 14.18 -18.92 -12.31
CA GLN A 64 14.33 -20.35 -12.56
C GLN A 64 13.80 -21.14 -11.38
N SER A 65 12.74 -21.91 -11.60
CA SER A 65 12.15 -22.82 -10.64
C SER A 65 12.12 -24.25 -11.19
N ALA A 66 12.11 -25.23 -10.28
CA ALA A 66 11.86 -26.63 -10.66
C ALA A 66 10.35 -26.95 -10.67
N GLU A 67 9.53 -26.01 -10.21
CA GLU A 67 8.07 -26.14 -10.14
C GLU A 67 7.41 -25.91 -11.50
N ALA A 68 6.18 -26.41 -11.64
CA ALA A 68 5.37 -26.20 -12.82
C ALA A 68 5.18 -24.69 -13.12
N GLY A 69 5.28 -24.33 -14.40
CA GLY A 69 5.11 -22.95 -14.88
C GLY A 69 6.19 -21.97 -14.41
N ASN A 70 7.40 -22.45 -14.12
CA ASN A 70 8.54 -21.64 -13.66
C ASN A 70 8.22 -20.74 -12.45
N THR A 71 7.32 -21.19 -11.57
CA THR A 71 6.82 -20.35 -10.48
C THR A 71 7.64 -20.46 -9.19
N ILE A 72 7.79 -19.35 -8.48
CA ILE A 72 8.41 -19.31 -7.15
C ILE A 72 7.40 -18.73 -6.16
N ASN A 73 7.05 -19.51 -5.14
CA ASN A 73 6.10 -19.12 -4.10
C ASN A 73 6.84 -18.88 -2.78
N LEU A 74 6.68 -17.68 -2.22
CA LEU A 74 7.39 -17.22 -1.04
C LEU A 74 6.41 -16.66 0.00
N GLU A 75 6.68 -16.92 1.27
CA GLU A 75 6.20 -16.06 2.36
C GLU A 75 7.20 -14.95 2.61
N LEU A 76 6.69 -13.73 2.55
CA LEU A 76 7.48 -12.52 2.56
C LEU A 76 7.10 -11.66 3.76
N PRO A 77 8.02 -11.47 4.72
CA PRO A 77 7.84 -10.49 5.78
C PRO A 77 7.83 -9.07 5.19
N LEU A 78 6.71 -8.37 5.32
CA LEU A 78 6.50 -7.06 4.69
C LEU A 78 7.30 -5.95 5.38
N GLN A 79 7.49 -6.01 6.70
CA GLN A 79 8.19 -4.95 7.44
C GLN A 79 9.70 -4.87 7.10
N PRO A 80 10.47 -5.98 7.08
CA PRO A 80 11.85 -5.94 6.60
C PRO A 80 11.98 -5.49 5.15
N LEU A 81 11.09 -5.99 4.27
CA LEU A 81 11.08 -5.57 2.86
C LEU A 81 10.82 -4.07 2.73
N GLN A 82 9.81 -3.54 3.43
CA GLN A 82 9.50 -2.12 3.41
C GLN A 82 10.68 -1.28 3.90
N ARG A 83 11.40 -1.72 4.94
CA ARG A 83 12.61 -1.03 5.43
C ARG A 83 13.69 -1.00 4.36
N ALA A 84 13.93 -2.13 3.69
CA ALA A 84 14.92 -2.22 2.64
C ALA A 84 14.56 -1.36 1.42
N LEU A 85 13.29 -1.37 0.99
CA LEU A 85 12.79 -0.50 -0.08
C LEU A 85 12.90 0.99 0.27
N LYS A 86 12.66 1.37 1.54
CA LYS A 86 12.87 2.75 2.00
C LYS A 86 14.33 3.18 1.89
N SER A 87 15.28 2.28 2.17
CA SER A 87 16.70 2.55 1.95
C SER A 87 17.07 2.68 0.47
N ALA A 88 16.29 2.10 -0.43
CA ALA A 88 16.50 2.14 -1.87
C ALA A 88 15.84 3.34 -2.58
N LEU A 89 15.03 4.16 -1.91
CA LEU A 89 14.25 5.22 -2.57
C LEU A 89 15.09 6.26 -3.33
N ASN A 90 16.29 6.57 -2.82
CA ASN A 90 17.22 7.53 -3.42
C ASN A 90 18.54 6.85 -3.81
N SER A 91 18.51 5.54 -4.04
CA SER A 91 19.70 4.79 -4.48
C SER A 91 19.95 5.01 -5.97
N ILE A 92 21.21 4.85 -6.38
CA ILE A 92 21.62 4.81 -7.79
C ILE A 92 21.08 3.54 -8.44
N SER A 93 21.18 2.41 -7.74
CA SER A 93 20.62 1.14 -8.19
C SER A 93 20.23 0.27 -7.00
N ALA A 94 19.24 -0.58 -7.20
CA ALA A 94 18.83 -1.59 -6.24
C ALA A 94 18.51 -2.90 -6.96
N SER A 95 19.11 -3.98 -6.49
CA SER A 95 18.88 -5.32 -7.02
C SER A 95 18.39 -6.25 -5.92
N LEU A 96 17.59 -7.24 -6.32
CA LEU A 96 16.97 -8.20 -5.44
C LEU A 96 17.32 -9.61 -5.91
N ARG A 97 17.77 -10.46 -4.99
CA ARG A 97 18.20 -11.82 -5.29
C ARG A 97 17.74 -12.81 -4.24
N LEU A 98 17.14 -13.92 -4.68
CA LEU A 98 16.88 -15.06 -3.83
C LEU A 98 18.16 -15.90 -3.68
N THR A 99 18.66 -16.00 -2.46
CA THR A 99 19.86 -16.75 -2.11
C THR A 99 19.60 -17.67 -0.92
N LYS A 100 20.59 -18.51 -0.59
CA LYS A 100 20.56 -19.39 0.58
C LYS A 100 21.73 -18.99 1.49
N LYS A 101 21.42 -18.54 2.71
CA LYS A 101 22.39 -18.13 3.72
C LYS A 101 22.19 -18.99 4.97
N ASP A 102 23.26 -19.61 5.46
CA ASP A 102 23.23 -20.51 6.62
C ASP A 102 22.14 -21.61 6.54
N GLY A 103 21.88 -22.11 5.33
CA GLY A 103 20.85 -23.12 5.10
C GLY A 103 19.44 -22.57 4.87
N LEU A 104 19.20 -21.28 5.14
CA LEU A 104 17.88 -20.64 5.06
C LEU A 104 17.73 -19.81 3.78
N PRO A 105 16.54 -19.83 3.14
CA PRO A 105 16.27 -18.97 1.99
C PRO A 105 16.12 -17.51 2.43
N VAL A 106 16.87 -16.62 1.78
CA VAL A 106 16.86 -15.19 2.06
C VAL A 106 16.72 -14.42 0.74
N LEU A 107 15.92 -13.36 0.80
CA LEU A 107 15.79 -12.39 -0.27
C LEU A 107 16.76 -11.24 0.04
N SER A 108 17.92 -11.26 -0.60
CA SER A 108 19.00 -10.29 -0.39
C SER A 108 18.81 -9.11 -1.33
N MET A 109 18.70 -7.90 -0.77
CA MET A 109 18.62 -6.66 -1.52
C MET A 109 19.96 -5.93 -1.43
N THR A 110 20.57 -5.67 -2.58
CA THR A 110 21.81 -4.89 -2.69
C THR A 110 21.46 -3.51 -3.25
N ILE A 111 21.77 -2.48 -2.48
CA ILE A 111 21.44 -1.08 -2.76
C ILE A 111 22.75 -0.31 -2.90
N THR A 112 22.94 0.35 -4.03
CA THR A 112 24.08 1.22 -4.28
C THR A 112 23.62 2.67 -4.15
N THR A 113 24.21 3.42 -3.22
CA THR A 113 23.86 4.84 -2.96
C THR A 113 25.12 5.68 -2.80
N THR A 114 25.08 6.95 -3.17
CA THR A 114 26.12 7.91 -2.78
C THR A 114 25.81 8.50 -1.41
N THR A 115 26.83 8.73 -0.61
CA THR A 115 26.68 9.52 0.62
C THR A 115 27.08 10.97 0.34
N SER A 116 26.11 11.86 0.12
CA SER A 116 26.38 13.29 0.33
C SER A 116 26.50 13.51 1.84
N ALA A 117 27.57 14.18 2.28
CA ALA A 117 27.75 14.51 3.69
C ALA A 117 26.62 15.44 4.16
N ALA A 118 25.55 14.85 4.72
CA ALA A 118 24.57 15.60 5.48
C ALA A 118 25.28 16.16 6.71
N ASN A 119 25.28 17.49 6.86
CA ASN A 119 25.85 18.16 8.04
C ASN A 119 25.30 17.49 9.33
N PRO A 120 26.16 17.10 10.28
CA PRO A 120 25.68 16.65 11.58
C PRO A 120 24.91 17.82 12.24
N PRO A 121 23.71 17.58 12.80
CA PRO A 121 23.05 18.57 13.64
C PRO A 121 23.80 18.61 14.98
N GLY A 122 24.74 19.54 15.12
CA GLY A 122 25.41 19.78 16.40
C GLY A 122 26.92 19.98 16.34
N ALA A 123 27.42 20.89 15.51
CA ALA A 123 28.66 21.58 15.86
C ALA A 123 28.27 22.73 16.81
N ALA A 124 28.45 22.51 18.10
CA ALA A 124 28.28 23.52 19.12
C ALA A 124 29.16 24.73 18.78
N LYS A 125 28.55 25.91 18.65
CA LYS A 125 29.28 27.18 18.70
C LYS A 125 30.06 27.21 20.02
N PRO A 126 31.38 27.44 20.03
CA PRO A 126 32.06 27.71 21.28
C PRO A 126 31.48 29.00 21.86
N SER A 127 30.87 28.87 23.04
CA SER A 127 30.41 29.96 23.88
C SER A 127 31.60 30.83 24.28
N GLY A 128 31.45 32.14 24.09
CA GLY A 128 32.48 33.12 24.39
C GLY A 128 32.93 33.12 25.85
N THR A 129 34.20 33.41 26.05
CA THR A 129 34.78 33.87 27.30
C THR A 129 35.07 35.37 27.19
N ALA A 130 34.54 36.07 28.19
CA ALA A 130 34.59 37.48 28.55
C ALA A 130 35.84 38.31 28.18
N ALA A 131 35.55 39.55 27.78
CA ALA A 131 36.07 40.83 28.27
C ALA A 131 37.59 41.09 28.26
N GLY A 132 37.99 41.99 27.36
CA GLY A 132 39.21 42.78 27.40
C GLY A 132 39.12 43.86 26.33
N ASP A 133 38.91 45.10 26.76
CA ASP A 133 38.76 46.31 25.95
C ASP A 133 40.16 46.77 25.48
N ASP A 134 40.46 46.74 24.19
CA ASP A 134 41.66 47.37 23.62
C ASP A 134 41.35 47.99 22.24
N PRO A 135 41.38 49.33 22.09
CA PRO A 135 40.96 50.00 20.86
C PRO A 135 42.11 50.28 19.87
N PHE A 136 43.24 49.55 19.92
CA PHE A 136 44.43 49.83 19.08
C PHE A 136 45.18 48.60 18.52
N ASP A 137 44.55 47.45 18.28
CA ASP A 137 45.22 46.32 17.62
C ASP A 137 45.04 46.38 16.09
N ASP A 138 45.93 47.12 15.44
CA ASP A 138 46.04 47.28 13.99
C ASP A 138 47.19 46.38 13.51
N ASP A 139 46.92 45.07 13.34
CA ASP A 139 47.89 44.11 12.80
C ASP A 139 47.17 42.96 12.04
N GLU A 140 46.51 43.26 10.92
CA GLU A 140 46.02 42.24 9.97
C GLU A 140 47.17 41.68 9.11
N MET A 141 48.10 41.00 9.78
CA MET A 141 49.17 40.23 9.17
C MET A 141 48.65 38.82 8.84
N PHE A 142 48.38 38.57 7.56
CA PHE A 142 48.35 37.25 6.91
C PHE A 142 47.70 36.10 7.71
N GLN A 143 46.38 35.94 7.63
CA GLN A 143 45.77 34.64 7.88
C GLN A 143 46.26 33.67 6.79
N PRO A 144 46.91 32.54 7.12
CA PRO A 144 47.22 31.54 6.12
C PRO A 144 45.89 30.97 5.63
N GLU A 145 45.54 31.25 4.37
CA GLU A 145 44.50 30.51 3.67
C GLU A 145 44.90 29.03 3.68
N HIS A 146 44.37 28.29 4.65
CA HIS A 146 44.32 26.85 4.57
C HIS A 146 43.46 26.53 3.36
N LEU A 147 44.12 26.28 2.24
CA LEU A 147 43.57 25.65 1.05
C LEU A 147 43.18 24.21 1.44
N GLU A 148 42.13 24.07 2.26
CA GLU A 148 41.47 22.79 2.46
C GLU A 148 40.82 22.45 1.13
N THR A 149 41.56 21.67 0.35
CA THR A 149 41.06 20.94 -0.81
C THR A 149 39.82 20.14 -0.39
N THR A 150 38.65 20.77 -0.48
CA THR A 150 37.35 20.13 -0.27
C THR A 150 37.02 19.28 -1.49
N LEU A 151 37.92 18.36 -1.84
CA LEU A 151 37.58 17.13 -2.55
C LEU A 151 36.80 16.26 -1.56
N ARG A 152 35.58 16.68 -1.22
CA ARG A 152 34.55 15.82 -0.64
C ARG A 152 34.25 14.76 -1.68
N ARG A 153 35.06 13.70 -1.71
CA ARG A 153 34.80 12.52 -2.53
C ARG A 153 33.42 12.02 -2.13
N GLU A 154 32.49 12.04 -3.08
CA GLU A 154 31.25 11.30 -2.94
C GLU A 154 31.63 9.82 -2.97
N HIS A 155 31.62 9.16 -1.82
CA HIS A 155 31.90 7.73 -1.77
C HIS A 155 30.62 6.97 -2.11
N GLU A 156 30.72 6.07 -3.08
CA GLU A 156 29.71 5.07 -3.34
C GLU A 156 29.65 4.09 -2.16
N LYS A 157 28.45 3.85 -1.64
CA LYS A 157 28.18 2.93 -0.55
C LYS A 157 27.24 1.84 -1.02
N ILE A 158 27.65 0.59 -0.80
CA ILE A 158 26.84 -0.59 -1.08
C ILE A 158 26.24 -1.08 0.24
N ILE A 159 24.92 -1.13 0.31
CA ILE A 159 24.14 -1.62 1.46
C ILE A 159 23.49 -2.93 1.06
N THR A 160 23.73 -3.99 1.82
CA THR A 160 23.06 -5.29 1.63
C THR A 160 22.10 -5.54 2.78
N GLN A 161 20.84 -5.82 2.48
CA GLN A 161 19.80 -6.16 3.46
C GLN A 161 19.23 -7.54 3.14
N ASP A 162 19.42 -8.48 4.06
CA ASP A 162 18.91 -9.84 3.93
C ASP A 162 17.54 -9.96 4.59
N ILE A 163 16.52 -10.33 3.81
CA ILE A 163 15.16 -10.54 4.29
C ILE A 163 14.92 -12.05 4.36
N PRO A 164 14.70 -12.63 5.55
CA PRO A 164 14.37 -14.05 5.64
C PRO A 164 13.01 -14.31 4.98
N VAL A 165 12.95 -15.29 4.10
CA VAL A 165 11.71 -15.71 3.42
C VAL A 165 11.48 -17.19 3.67
N ARG A 166 10.24 -17.66 3.48
CA ARG A 166 9.93 -19.10 3.50
C ARG A 166 9.48 -19.51 2.12
N VAL A 167 10.02 -20.61 1.58
CA VAL A 167 9.55 -21.16 0.31
C VAL A 167 8.30 -21.99 0.60
N LEU A 168 7.23 -21.74 -0.16
CA LEU A 168 5.97 -22.47 -0.05
C LEU A 168 5.92 -23.63 -1.04
N HIS A 169 5.38 -24.77 -0.60
CA HIS A 169 5.13 -25.92 -1.44
C HIS A 169 3.87 -25.69 -2.30
N PRO A 170 3.80 -26.20 -3.54
CA PRO A 170 2.65 -26.02 -4.43
C PRO A 170 1.30 -26.40 -3.79
N GLU A 171 1.26 -27.48 -3.02
CA GLU A 171 0.04 -27.92 -2.33
C GLU A 171 -0.54 -26.86 -1.38
N THR A 172 0.32 -26.12 -0.66
CA THR A 172 -0.13 -25.01 0.18
C THR A 172 -0.67 -23.87 -0.68
N VAL A 173 -0.09 -23.65 -1.86
CA VAL A 173 -0.51 -22.59 -2.78
C VAL A 173 -1.84 -22.88 -3.44
N GLU A 174 -2.15 -24.14 -3.74
CA GLU A 174 -3.45 -24.55 -4.30
C GLU A 174 -4.62 -24.25 -3.36
N THR A 175 -4.38 -24.28 -2.04
CA THR A 175 -5.39 -23.88 -1.05
C THR A 175 -5.68 -22.38 -1.03
N ILE A 176 -4.76 -21.57 -1.59
CA ILE A 176 -4.86 -20.11 -1.65
C ILE A 176 -5.68 -19.76 -2.89
N MET A 177 -7.01 -19.79 -2.75
CA MET A 177 -7.92 -19.40 -3.81
C MET A 177 -8.45 -17.99 -3.59
N GLN A 178 -8.58 -17.25 -4.70
CA GLN A 178 -9.24 -15.95 -4.68
C GLN A 178 -10.73 -16.12 -4.30
N PRO A 179 -11.28 -15.28 -3.40
CA PRO A 179 -12.66 -15.35 -3.00
C PRO A 179 -13.58 -15.18 -4.21
N ARG A 180 -14.54 -16.09 -4.37
CA ARG A 180 -15.66 -15.89 -5.28
C ARG A 180 -16.69 -15.02 -4.57
N VAL A 181 -16.93 -13.84 -5.13
CA VAL A 181 -17.95 -12.92 -4.63
C VAL A 181 -19.12 -12.92 -5.61
N ARG A 182 -20.31 -12.61 -5.10
CA ARG A 182 -21.50 -12.39 -5.93
C ARG A 182 -21.27 -11.21 -6.87
N GLU A 183 -22.07 -11.17 -7.94
CA GLU A 183 -22.12 -10.00 -8.81
C GLU A 183 -22.44 -8.74 -7.99
N PRO A 184 -21.70 -7.64 -8.18
CA PRO A 184 -21.89 -6.43 -7.41
C PRO A 184 -23.13 -5.67 -7.88
N ASP A 185 -23.88 -5.16 -6.90
CA ASP A 185 -25.09 -4.37 -7.10
C ASP A 185 -24.76 -2.92 -7.48
N VAL A 186 -23.72 -2.33 -6.91
CA VAL A 186 -23.35 -0.93 -7.17
C VAL A 186 -21.86 -0.82 -7.43
N HIS A 187 -21.47 -0.14 -8.50
CA HIS A 187 -20.08 0.19 -8.78
C HIS A 187 -19.93 1.72 -8.85
N ILE A 188 -18.96 2.26 -8.12
CA ILE A 188 -18.76 3.71 -7.99
C ILE A 188 -17.27 4.03 -7.88
N GLN A 189 -16.84 5.11 -8.53
CA GLN A 189 -15.49 5.63 -8.36
C GLN A 189 -15.39 6.37 -7.02
N LEU A 190 -14.45 5.95 -6.16
CA LEU A 190 -14.27 6.56 -4.86
C LEU A 190 -13.56 7.92 -4.95
N PRO A 191 -13.87 8.86 -4.03
CA PRO A 191 -13.07 10.06 -3.83
C PRO A 191 -11.66 9.71 -3.33
N PRO A 192 -10.72 10.67 -3.27
CA PRO A 192 -9.36 10.43 -2.80
C PRO A 192 -9.32 9.68 -1.46
N LEU A 193 -8.77 8.45 -1.48
CA LEU A 193 -8.85 7.54 -0.33
C LEU A 193 -8.20 8.09 0.94
N LEU A 194 -7.18 8.95 0.83
CA LEU A 194 -6.57 9.59 2.00
C LEU A 194 -7.53 10.55 2.72
N GLN A 195 -8.40 11.24 1.97
CA GLN A 195 -9.43 12.09 2.54
C GLN A 195 -10.54 11.25 3.19
N LEU A 196 -10.99 10.21 2.48
CA LEU A 196 -11.97 9.25 3.00
C LEU A 196 -11.47 8.59 4.28
N LYS A 197 -10.18 8.23 4.31
CA LYS A 197 -9.48 7.69 5.48
C LYS A 197 -9.47 8.66 6.64
N ALA A 198 -9.09 9.92 6.40
CA ALA A 198 -9.06 10.93 7.46
C ALA A 198 -10.45 11.14 8.10
N ILE A 199 -11.53 11.09 7.31
CA ILE A 199 -12.90 11.19 7.81
C ILE A 199 -13.29 9.93 8.60
N SER A 200 -13.07 8.74 8.03
CA SER A 200 -13.33 7.45 8.68
C SER A 200 -12.59 7.29 10.01
N ASP A 201 -11.32 7.68 10.07
CA ASP A 201 -10.49 7.59 11.28
C ASP A 201 -11.03 8.52 12.38
N ARG A 202 -11.56 9.69 12.02
CA ARG A 202 -12.23 10.58 12.97
C ARG A 202 -13.53 9.99 13.50
N PHE A 203 -14.37 9.41 12.62
CA PHE A 203 -15.62 8.76 13.02
C PHE A 203 -15.36 7.62 14.01
N THR A 204 -14.38 6.77 13.68
CA THR A 204 -13.93 5.67 14.54
C THR A 204 -13.48 6.17 15.91
N LYS A 205 -12.67 7.25 15.96
CA LYS A 205 -12.21 7.84 17.23
C LYS A 205 -13.36 8.42 18.06
N LEU A 206 -14.32 9.10 17.43
CA LEU A 206 -15.48 9.67 18.11
C LEU A 206 -16.34 8.59 18.76
N ALA A 207 -16.62 7.50 18.04
CA ALA A 207 -17.37 6.38 18.60
C ALA A 207 -16.61 5.59 19.67
N MET A 208 -15.28 5.55 19.59
CA MET A 208 -14.48 4.96 20.67
C MET A 208 -14.51 5.81 21.93
N ALA A 209 -14.47 7.14 21.80
CA ALA A 209 -14.53 8.06 22.93
C ALA A 209 -15.88 7.98 23.66
N SER A 210 -17.00 7.84 22.93
CA SER A 210 -18.33 7.67 23.53
C SER A 210 -18.48 6.34 24.29
N ASN A 211 -17.73 5.30 23.92
CA ASN A 211 -17.82 3.96 24.52
C ASN A 211 -16.85 3.72 25.69
N SER A 212 -16.17 4.77 26.20
CA SER A 212 -15.12 4.66 27.23
C SER A 212 -15.58 4.09 28.59
N GLY A 213 -16.88 3.84 28.80
CA GLY A 213 -17.42 3.18 30.00
C GLY A 213 -17.54 1.65 29.91
N SER A 214 -17.31 1.05 28.73
CA SER A 214 -17.39 -0.40 28.51
C SER A 214 -15.98 -0.98 28.41
N ASN A 215 -15.63 -1.90 29.31
CA ASN A 215 -14.29 -2.52 29.40
C ASN A 215 -13.96 -3.48 28.24
N ASN A 216 -14.71 -3.45 27.14
CA ASN A 216 -14.55 -4.36 26.02
C ASN A 216 -13.66 -3.73 24.91
N SER A 217 -12.36 -3.68 25.17
CA SER A 217 -11.32 -3.13 24.29
C SER A 217 -11.17 -3.83 22.92
N SER A 218 -11.92 -4.91 22.71
CA SER A 218 -11.81 -5.80 21.55
C SER A 218 -12.66 -5.40 20.34
N LYS A 219 -13.74 -4.62 20.53
CA LYS A 219 -14.71 -4.35 19.45
C LYS A 219 -14.51 -2.94 18.88
N SER A 220 -14.02 -2.84 17.64
CA SER A 220 -13.99 -1.55 16.94
C SER A 220 -15.41 -1.12 16.58
N PRO A 221 -15.66 0.19 16.47
CA PRO A 221 -16.95 0.67 16.00
C PRO A 221 -17.20 0.20 14.57
N LYS A 222 -18.45 -0.18 14.29
CA LYS A 222 -18.91 -0.55 12.96
C LYS A 222 -19.27 0.72 12.19
N LEU A 223 -18.78 0.84 10.97
CA LEU A 223 -19.11 1.90 10.03
C LEU A 223 -20.09 1.36 9.00
N GLU A 224 -21.06 2.17 8.60
CA GLU A 224 -21.96 1.87 7.48
C GLU A 224 -21.47 2.65 6.27
N LEU A 225 -21.01 1.93 5.25
CA LEU A 225 -20.70 2.49 3.95
C LEU A 225 -21.88 2.19 3.02
N SER A 226 -22.35 3.17 2.25
CA SER A 226 -23.36 2.88 1.24
C SER A 226 -23.16 3.70 -0.01
N ALA A 227 -23.54 3.15 -1.14
CA ALA A 227 -23.45 3.81 -2.43
C ALA A 227 -24.73 3.57 -3.24
N ASN A 228 -24.99 4.44 -4.20
CA ASN A 228 -26.04 4.27 -5.19
C ASN A 228 -25.47 4.31 -6.62
N MET A 229 -26.31 3.98 -7.59
CA MET A 229 -26.00 4.05 -9.04
C MET A 229 -26.20 5.46 -9.64
N HIS A 230 -26.19 6.50 -8.79
CA HIS A 230 -26.46 7.91 -9.16
C HIS A 230 -25.36 8.85 -8.60
N GLY A 231 -24.15 8.34 -8.41
CA GLY A 231 -22.99 9.13 -7.97
C GLY A 231 -22.99 9.54 -6.50
N GLY A 232 -23.79 8.89 -5.67
CA GLY A 232 -23.89 9.10 -4.23
C GLY A 232 -23.10 8.06 -3.43
N LEU A 233 -22.27 8.53 -2.50
CA LEU A 233 -21.59 7.71 -1.49
C LEU A 233 -21.89 8.28 -0.12
N ARG A 234 -22.20 7.43 0.86
CA ARG A 234 -22.39 7.80 2.27
C ARG A 234 -21.51 6.96 3.18
N LEU A 235 -20.94 7.61 4.17
CA LEU A 235 -20.27 6.99 5.31
C LEU A 235 -21.01 7.43 6.56
N ARG A 236 -21.57 6.49 7.31
CA ARG A 236 -22.33 6.75 8.53
C ARG A 236 -21.75 5.97 9.71
N ILE A 237 -21.85 6.57 10.88
CA ILE A 237 -21.62 5.91 12.15
C ILE A 237 -22.76 6.28 13.10
N ALA A 238 -23.41 5.27 13.67
CA ALA A 238 -24.47 5.44 14.64
C ALA A 238 -24.04 4.83 15.98
N THR A 239 -23.96 5.66 17.01
CA THR A 239 -23.78 5.25 18.41
C THR A 239 -25.00 5.70 19.23
N GLU A 240 -25.08 5.30 20.50
CA GLU A 240 -26.17 5.72 21.39
C GLU A 240 -26.24 7.25 21.57
N THR A 241 -25.11 7.93 21.48
CA THR A 241 -25.00 9.38 21.74
C THR A 241 -24.93 10.21 20.47
N THR A 242 -24.51 9.62 19.35
CA THR A 242 -24.14 10.39 18.16
C THR A 242 -24.44 9.62 16.88
N ASP A 243 -25.11 10.28 15.94
CA ASP A 243 -25.30 9.79 14.58
C ASP A 243 -24.63 10.78 13.62
N ILE A 244 -23.57 10.34 12.96
CA ILE A 244 -22.79 11.18 12.04
C ILE A 244 -22.81 10.53 10.66
N CYS A 245 -23.19 11.32 9.66
CA CYS A 245 -23.15 10.91 8.27
C CYS A 245 -22.36 11.93 7.44
N SER A 246 -21.44 11.43 6.61
CA SER A 246 -20.79 12.20 5.54
C SER A 246 -21.27 11.67 4.20
N VAL A 247 -21.62 12.59 3.31
CA VAL A 247 -22.14 12.27 1.97
C VAL A 247 -21.24 12.91 0.93
N TRP A 248 -20.91 12.14 -0.09
CA TRP A 248 -20.27 12.60 -1.32
C TRP A 248 -21.26 12.43 -2.46
N SER A 249 -21.31 13.43 -3.33
CA SER A 249 -22.18 13.49 -4.49
C SER A 249 -21.36 13.79 -5.75
N ASN A 250 -21.95 13.54 -6.91
CA ASN A 250 -21.31 13.71 -8.22
C ASN A 250 -20.08 12.82 -8.42
N LEU A 251 -20.12 11.61 -7.85
CA LEU A 251 -19.16 10.56 -8.17
C LEU A 251 -19.57 9.87 -9.48
N GLU A 252 -18.60 9.26 -10.14
CA GLU A 252 -18.81 8.56 -11.40
C GLU A 252 -19.18 7.09 -11.13
N ASN A 253 -20.16 6.58 -11.87
CA ASN A 253 -20.49 5.15 -11.92
C ASN A 253 -19.98 4.61 -13.26
N PRO A 254 -18.85 3.85 -13.29
CA PRO A 254 -18.26 3.35 -14.53
C PRO A 254 -19.22 2.45 -15.32
N GLU A 255 -19.19 2.49 -16.65
CA GLU A 255 -20.00 1.55 -17.45
C GLU A 255 -19.41 0.13 -17.40
N LEU A 256 -20.29 -0.87 -17.35
CA LEU A 256 -19.90 -2.28 -17.37
C LEU A 256 -19.59 -2.73 -18.80
N ASP A 257 -18.48 -3.42 -19.00
CA ASP A 257 -18.14 -4.04 -20.28
C ASP A 257 -18.99 -5.32 -20.48
N PRO A 258 -19.87 -5.36 -21.50
CA PRO A 258 -20.72 -6.52 -21.77
C PRO A 258 -19.95 -7.82 -22.02
N ALA A 259 -18.70 -7.74 -22.48
CA ALA A 259 -17.86 -8.91 -22.75
C ALA A 259 -17.34 -9.59 -21.47
N GLN A 260 -17.41 -8.89 -20.33
CA GLN A 260 -16.88 -9.36 -19.05
C GLN A 260 -17.98 -9.81 -18.06
N LEU A 261 -19.25 -9.75 -18.45
CA LEU A 261 -20.38 -10.11 -17.60
C LEU A 261 -20.83 -11.56 -17.81
N GLU A 262 -21.28 -12.21 -16.73
CA GLU A 262 -21.86 -13.55 -16.79
C GLU A 262 -23.31 -13.53 -17.31
N CYS A 263 -23.99 -12.39 -17.17
CA CYS A 263 -25.35 -12.15 -17.65
C CYS A 263 -25.43 -10.92 -18.57
N PRO A 264 -26.49 -10.79 -19.39
CA PRO A 264 -26.73 -9.57 -20.16
C PRO A 264 -26.80 -8.34 -19.25
N VAL A 265 -26.25 -7.21 -19.71
CA VAL A 265 -26.21 -5.93 -18.96
C VAL A 265 -27.58 -5.52 -18.42
N GLU A 266 -28.64 -5.82 -19.16
CA GLU A 266 -30.04 -5.52 -18.82
C GLU A 266 -30.54 -6.29 -17.58
N GLU A 267 -30.06 -7.51 -17.38
CA GLU A 267 -30.47 -8.35 -16.24
C GLU A 267 -29.55 -8.19 -15.03
N HIS A 268 -28.39 -7.54 -15.22
CA HIS A 268 -27.36 -7.35 -14.21
C HIS A 268 -27.89 -6.56 -13.00
N PRO A 269 -27.55 -6.94 -11.76
CA PRO A 269 -28.03 -6.29 -10.54
C PRO A 269 -27.86 -4.77 -10.53
N SER A 270 -26.76 -4.26 -11.09
CA SER A 270 -26.53 -2.81 -11.17
C SER A 270 -27.51 -2.04 -12.05
N THR A 271 -28.03 -2.65 -13.11
CA THR A 271 -29.02 -2.01 -13.98
C THR A 271 -30.35 -1.88 -13.23
N LYS A 272 -30.74 -2.92 -12.49
CA LYS A 272 -31.91 -2.89 -11.60
C LYS A 272 -31.77 -1.84 -10.51
N PHE A 273 -30.61 -1.78 -9.83
CA PHE A 273 -30.34 -0.74 -8.83
C PHE A 273 -30.38 0.68 -9.39
N ARG A 274 -30.00 0.86 -10.67
CA ARG A 274 -30.10 2.15 -11.36
C ARG A 274 -31.56 2.53 -11.66
N GLU A 275 -32.37 1.57 -12.08
CA GLU A 275 -33.81 1.73 -12.37
C GLU A 275 -34.66 1.99 -11.12
N ASP A 276 -34.29 1.39 -9.99
CA ASP A 276 -34.94 1.61 -8.68
C ASP A 276 -34.84 3.06 -8.17
N GLY A 277 -34.00 3.88 -8.80
CA GLY A 277 -33.91 5.32 -8.56
C GLY A 277 -32.81 5.74 -7.56
N PRO A 278 -32.64 7.05 -7.33
CA PRO A 278 -31.52 7.61 -6.56
C PRO A 278 -31.58 7.31 -5.06
N GLU A 279 -32.75 6.93 -4.55
CA GLU A 279 -32.98 6.58 -3.14
C GLU A 279 -32.65 5.11 -2.83
N ARG A 280 -32.26 4.31 -3.84
CA ARG A 280 -31.80 2.94 -3.64
C ARG A 280 -30.31 2.94 -3.29
N TRP A 281 -29.98 2.52 -2.07
CA TRP A 281 -28.60 2.45 -1.58
C TRP A 281 -28.19 1.01 -1.26
N ALA A 282 -27.07 0.55 -1.82
CA ALA A 282 -26.41 -0.68 -1.38
C ALA A 282 -25.55 -0.37 -0.15
N THR A 283 -25.73 -1.12 0.94
CA THR A 283 -25.07 -0.85 2.23
C THR A 283 -24.16 -2.00 2.65
N VAL A 284 -22.94 -1.68 3.08
CA VAL A 284 -21.98 -2.63 3.63
C VAL A 284 -21.49 -2.12 4.98
N ARG A 285 -21.42 -3.01 5.97
CA ARG A 285 -20.99 -2.68 7.33
C ARG A 285 -19.59 -3.19 7.56
N VAL A 286 -18.66 -2.29 7.89
CA VAL A 286 -17.23 -2.59 8.02
C VAL A 286 -16.70 -2.22 9.41
N ASP A 287 -15.65 -2.89 9.85
CA ASP A 287 -14.95 -2.54 11.08
C ASP A 287 -14.10 -1.29 10.86
N GLY A 288 -14.21 -0.28 11.72
CA GLY A 288 -13.49 0.99 11.53
C GLY A 288 -11.97 0.87 11.51
N LYS A 289 -11.38 -0.06 12.28
CA LYS A 289 -9.91 -0.29 12.26
C LYS A 289 -9.49 -1.04 11.01
N ASP A 290 -10.28 -2.02 10.57
CA ASP A 290 -10.00 -2.77 9.35
C ASP A 290 -10.14 -1.87 8.12
N TRP A 291 -11.24 -1.11 8.02
CA TRP A 291 -11.46 -0.12 6.96
C TRP A 291 -10.35 0.93 6.90
N SER A 292 -9.88 1.40 8.06
CA SER A 292 -8.72 2.28 8.15
C SER A 292 -7.43 1.67 7.57
N ARG A 293 -7.23 0.36 7.75
CA ARG A 293 -6.11 -0.40 7.17
C ARG A 293 -6.30 -0.62 5.67
N VAL A 294 -7.51 -0.89 5.18
CA VAL A 294 -7.82 -1.00 3.74
C VAL A 294 -7.52 0.31 3.01
N LEU A 295 -8.02 1.44 3.52
CA LEU A 295 -7.83 2.76 2.91
C LEU A 295 -6.37 3.24 2.87
N SER A 296 -5.46 2.55 3.56
CA SER A 296 -4.02 2.81 3.48
C SER A 296 -3.46 2.67 2.07
N VAL A 297 -4.12 1.87 1.21
CA VAL A 297 -3.77 1.73 -0.21
C VAL A 297 -3.83 3.06 -0.98
N GLY A 298 -4.55 4.07 -0.46
CA GLY A 298 -4.62 5.42 -1.03
C GLY A 298 -3.26 6.10 -1.26
N ARG A 299 -2.18 5.63 -0.63
CA ARG A 299 -0.80 6.07 -0.89
C ARG A 299 -0.30 5.74 -2.29
N LEU A 300 -0.92 4.78 -2.99
CA LEU A 300 -0.60 4.44 -4.38
C LEU A 300 -1.12 5.50 -5.36
N GLU A 301 -1.97 6.44 -4.91
CA GLU A 301 -2.49 7.56 -5.72
C GLU A 301 -3.19 7.12 -7.02
N GLY A 302 -3.75 5.90 -7.00
CA GLY A 302 -4.48 5.31 -8.12
C GLY A 302 -5.98 5.62 -8.14
N ARG A 303 -6.60 5.39 -9.29
CA ARG A 303 -8.07 5.38 -9.42
C ARG A 303 -8.63 4.16 -8.68
N VAL A 304 -9.73 4.35 -7.95
CA VAL A 304 -10.33 3.28 -7.15
C VAL A 304 -11.80 3.13 -7.48
N ILE A 305 -12.18 1.92 -7.91
CA ILE A 305 -13.57 1.53 -8.13
C ILE A 305 -14.01 0.67 -6.97
N ALA A 306 -15.08 1.07 -6.30
CA ALA A 306 -15.72 0.31 -5.24
C ALA A 306 -16.97 -0.39 -5.78
N CYS A 307 -17.02 -1.71 -5.60
CA CYS A 307 -18.13 -2.57 -5.98
C CYS A 307 -18.81 -3.09 -4.71
N PHE A 308 -20.05 -2.71 -4.49
CA PHE A 308 -20.87 -3.09 -3.34
C PHE A 308 -21.76 -4.27 -3.73
N ALA A 309 -21.69 -5.34 -2.97
CA ALA A 309 -22.73 -6.36 -2.90
C ALA A 309 -23.53 -6.09 -1.61
N ASP A 310 -24.79 -5.69 -1.76
CA ASP A 310 -25.67 -5.18 -0.70
C ASP A 310 -25.74 -6.17 0.48
N ASP A 311 -25.47 -5.67 1.69
CA ASP A 311 -25.35 -6.42 2.95
C ASP A 311 -24.32 -7.60 2.96
N HIS A 312 -23.57 -7.82 1.88
CA HIS A 312 -22.69 -8.98 1.72
C HIS A 312 -21.21 -8.63 1.77
N ALA A 313 -20.72 -7.81 0.83
CA ALA A 313 -19.29 -7.54 0.69
C ALA A 313 -19.03 -6.25 -0.10
N LEU A 314 -17.84 -5.70 0.08
CA LEU A 314 -17.30 -4.59 -0.69
C LEU A 314 -16.00 -5.05 -1.34
N ILE A 315 -15.92 -4.92 -2.66
CA ILE A 315 -14.72 -5.17 -3.45
C ILE A 315 -14.14 -3.81 -3.85
N LEU A 316 -12.85 -3.58 -3.62
CA LEU A 316 -12.16 -2.39 -4.13
C LEU A 316 -11.15 -2.79 -5.19
N TYR A 317 -11.29 -2.24 -6.39
CA TYR A 317 -10.30 -2.32 -7.46
C TYR A 317 -9.47 -1.05 -7.48
N VAL A 318 -8.20 -1.16 -7.08
CA VAL A 318 -7.24 -0.06 -7.08
C VAL A 318 -6.35 -0.21 -8.30
N TYR A 319 -6.52 0.69 -9.27
CA TYR A 319 -5.70 0.76 -10.47
C TYR A 319 -4.45 1.55 -10.15
N VAL A 320 -3.29 0.88 -10.22
CA VAL A 320 -2.00 1.49 -9.97
C VAL A 320 -1.50 2.11 -11.28
N PRO A 321 -1.30 3.43 -11.33
CA PRO A 321 -0.92 4.11 -12.56
C PRO A 321 0.47 3.68 -13.01
N GLN A 322 0.61 3.43 -14.31
CA GLN A 322 1.89 3.19 -14.96
C GLN A 322 2.42 4.48 -15.58
N TYR A 323 3.39 5.14 -14.91
CA TYR A 323 3.94 6.41 -15.40
C TYR A 323 4.97 6.25 -16.53
N ASP A 324 5.59 5.06 -16.63
CA ASP A 324 6.70 4.82 -17.56
C ASP A 324 6.22 4.34 -18.93
N ASP A 325 5.02 3.77 -19.02
CA ASP A 325 4.47 3.20 -20.25
C ASP A 325 2.96 3.47 -20.33
N ALA A 326 2.58 4.42 -21.19
CA ALA A 326 1.19 4.81 -21.41
C ALA A 326 0.38 3.75 -22.18
N THR A 327 1.03 2.70 -22.69
CA THR A 327 0.39 1.62 -23.45
C THR A 327 0.22 0.33 -22.66
N ALA A 328 0.82 0.26 -21.46
CA ALA A 328 0.72 -0.91 -20.61
C ALA A 328 -0.59 -0.92 -19.81
N ASP A 329 -1.19 -2.11 -19.68
CA ASP A 329 -2.42 -2.31 -18.90
C ASP A 329 -2.21 -1.93 -17.43
N ASP A 330 -3.16 -1.22 -16.83
CA ASP A 330 -3.08 -0.83 -15.42
C ASP A 330 -2.93 -2.07 -14.51
N SER A 331 -1.94 -2.03 -13.59
CA SER A 331 -1.82 -3.07 -12.57
C SER A 331 -2.94 -2.91 -11.53
N VAL A 332 -3.59 -4.01 -11.16
CA VAL A 332 -4.77 -3.97 -10.26
C VAL A 332 -4.46 -4.58 -8.90
N VAL A 333 -4.84 -3.87 -7.85
CA VAL A 333 -4.89 -4.38 -6.47
C VAL A 333 -6.35 -4.49 -6.03
N THR A 334 -6.81 -5.72 -5.79
CA THR A 334 -8.18 -6.02 -5.38
C THR A 334 -8.23 -6.29 -3.88
N TYR A 335 -9.08 -5.53 -3.18
CA TYR A 335 -9.39 -5.76 -1.76
C TYR A 335 -10.79 -6.37 -1.65
N TYR A 336 -10.91 -7.37 -0.77
CA TYR A 336 -12.18 -8.01 -0.42
C TYR A 336 -12.50 -7.71 1.04
N VAL A 337 -13.57 -6.97 1.26
CA VAL A 337 -14.04 -6.54 2.57
C VAL A 337 -15.38 -7.21 2.84
N GLN A 338 -15.44 -8.10 3.84
CA GLN A 338 -16.68 -8.79 4.19
C GLN A 338 -17.59 -7.87 5.02
N SER A 339 -18.88 -7.83 4.69
CA SER A 339 -19.88 -7.12 5.51
C SER A 339 -20.17 -7.90 6.80
N TYR A 340 -20.30 -7.20 7.92
CA TYR A 340 -20.83 -7.79 9.14
C TYR A 340 -22.35 -7.93 9.06
N SER A 341 -22.87 -9.11 9.40
CA SER A 341 -24.29 -9.30 9.66
C SER A 341 -24.72 -8.57 10.96
N VAL A 342 -26.00 -8.23 11.01
CA VAL A 342 -26.66 -7.62 12.18
C VAL A 342 -26.76 -8.61 13.32
#